data_AF-A0A3M2VET9-F1
#
_entry.id   AF-A0A3M2VET9-F1
#
_cell.length_a   1.000
_cell.length_b   1.000
_cell.length_c   1.000
_cell.angle_alpha   90.00
_cell.angle_beta   90.00
_cell.angle_gamma   90.00
#
_symmetry.space_group_name_H-M   'P 1'
#
loop_
_entity.id
_entity.type
_entity.pdbx_description
1 polymer ?
#
loop_
_entity_poly.entity_id
_entity_poly.type
_entity_poly.pdbx_seq_one_letter_code
_entity_poly.pdbx_strand_id
1 'polypeptide(L)' 'MKRAIEQETLLALVETGAAREFRVLREGEAWRLELRVGVKWLPVRSRREQVGHWRSLTAV' A
#
# COMPACT_ATOMS: atom_id res chain seq x y z
N MET A 1 0.31 16.54 -5.18
CA MET A 1 0.66 15.29 -4.45
C MET A 1 -0.23 14.16 -4.96
N LYS A 2 0.33 13.03 -5.39
CA LYS A 2 -0.48 11.87 -5.82
C LYS A 2 -1.25 11.32 -4.61
N ARG A 3 -2.55 11.01 -4.77
CA ARG A 3 -3.37 10.40 -3.71
C ARG A 3 -2.74 9.08 -3.25
N ALA A 4 -2.73 8.84 -1.95
CA ALA A 4 -2.18 7.65 -1.32
C ALA A 4 -3.11 7.18 -0.20
N ILE A 5 -2.95 5.94 0.22
CA ILE A 5 -3.71 5.34 1.32
C ILE A 5 -2.85 5.39 2.58
N GLU A 6 -3.33 6.11 3.58
CA GLU A 6 -2.72 6.20 4.90
C GLU A 6 -3.07 4.98 5.75
N GLN A 7 -2.26 4.72 6.78
CA GLN A 7 -2.39 3.54 7.65
C GLN A 7 -3.80 3.37 8.26
N GLU A 8 -4.41 4.45 8.77
CA GLU A 8 -5.76 4.38 9.37
C GLU A 8 -6.83 4.04 8.33
N THR A 9 -6.72 4.60 7.13
CA THR A 9 -7.63 4.28 6.02
C THR A 9 -7.45 2.83 5.59
N LEU A 10 -6.20 2.35 5.49
CA LEU A 10 -5.92 0.95 5.17
C LEU A 10 -6.55 0.01 6.20
N LEU A 11 -6.37 0.31 7.50
CA LEU A 11 -6.94 -0.50 8.58
C LEU A 11 -8.46 -0.60 8.45
N ALA A 12 -9.15 0.54 8.29
CA ALA A 12 -10.60 0.56 8.11
C ALA A 12 -11.04 -0.23 6.87
N LEU A 13 -10.32 -0.12 5.75
CA LEU A 13 -10.61 -0.88 4.53
C LEU A 13 -10.40 -2.39 4.72
N VAL A 14 -9.43 -2.80 5.52
CA VAL A 14 -9.21 -4.22 5.85
C VAL A 14 -10.32 -4.73 6.77
N GLU A 15 -10.64 -4.00 7.84
CA GLU A 15 -11.67 -4.38 8.82
C GLU A 15 -13.06 -4.50 8.20
N THR A 16 -13.40 -3.60 7.26
CA THR A 16 -14.66 -3.63 6.52
C THR A 16 -14.65 -4.61 5.34
N GLY A 17 -13.50 -5.22 5.05
CA GLY A 17 -13.33 -6.07 3.88
C GLY A 17 -13.41 -5.31 2.55
N ALA A 18 -13.23 -4.00 2.52
CA ALA A 18 -13.14 -3.23 1.28
C ALA A 18 -11.77 -3.39 0.58
N ALA A 19 -10.72 -3.80 1.30
CA ALA A 19 -9.39 -4.02 0.74
C ALA A 19 -9.26 -5.41 0.07
N ARG A 20 -9.62 -5.50 -1.22
CA ARG A 20 -9.73 -6.78 -1.95
C ARG A 20 -8.55 -7.13 -2.85
N GLU A 21 -7.94 -6.15 -3.49
CA GLU A 21 -6.91 -6.37 -4.50
C GLU A 21 -5.66 -5.54 -4.19
N PHE A 22 -4.54 -6.23 -3.99
CA PHE A 22 -3.24 -5.62 -3.80
C PHE A 22 -2.32 -5.97 -4.95
N ARG A 23 -1.39 -5.08 -5.26
CA ARG A 23 -0.26 -5.38 -6.12
C ARG A 23 1.03 -4.86 -5.52
N VAL A 24 2.11 -5.54 -5.87
CA VAL A 24 3.45 -5.17 -5.47
C VAL A 24 4.22 -4.77 -6.72
N LEU A 25 4.91 -3.63 -6.64
CA LEU A 25 5.73 -3.12 -7.73
C LEU A 25 7.16 -2.95 -7.24
N ARG A 26 8.13 -3.24 -8.10
CA ARG A 26 9.55 -2.99 -7.82
C ARG A 26 9.89 -1.54 -8.16
N GLU A 27 10.51 -0.84 -7.23
CA GLU A 27 11.06 0.50 -7.41
C GLU A 27 12.54 0.48 -7.01
N GLY A 28 13.43 0.34 -8.01
CA GLY A 28 14.86 0.15 -7.79
C GLY A 28 15.18 -1.13 -7.02
N GLU A 29 15.81 -0.98 -5.86
CA GLU A 29 16.14 -2.08 -4.94
C GLU A 29 15.04 -2.33 -3.89
N ALA A 30 13.93 -1.60 -3.95
CA ALA A 30 12.85 -1.71 -3.01
C ALA A 30 11.53 -2.15 -3.69
N TRP A 31 10.56 -2.47 -2.85
CA TRP A 31 9.21 -2.80 -3.25
C TRP A 31 8.22 -1.82 -2.64
N ARG A 32 7.16 -1.50 -3.38
CA ARG A 32 6.00 -0.75 -2.90
C ARG A 32 4.74 -1.59 -3.01
N LEU A 33 3.80 -1.31 -2.12
CA LEU A 33 2.47 -1.90 -2.11
C LEU A 33 1.46 -0.88 -2.62
N GLU A 34 0.55 -1.33 -3.47
CA GLU A 34 -0.62 -0.56 -3.87
C GLU A 34 -1.90 -1.36 -3.62
N LEU A 35 -2.95 -0.64 -3.23
CA LEU A 35 -4.30 -1.16 -3.08
C LEU A 35 -5.18 -0.58 -4.19
N ARG A 36 -6.03 -1.43 -4.76
CA ARG A 36 -7.06 -1.01 -5.69
C ARG A 36 -8.24 -0.38 -4.96
N VAL A 37 -8.59 0.85 -5.36
CA VAL A 37 -9.81 1.54 -4.93
C VAL A 37 -10.59 1.93 -6.18
N GLY A 38 -11.71 1.23 -6.41
CA GLY A 38 -12.46 1.30 -7.66
C GLY A 38 -11.59 0.86 -8.85
N VAL A 39 -11.30 1.79 -9.77
CA VAL A 39 -10.45 1.54 -10.95
C VAL A 39 -9.01 2.02 -10.79
N LYS A 40 -8.66 2.59 -9.63
CA LYS A 40 -7.34 3.21 -9.40
C LYS A 40 -6.51 2.36 -8.48
N TRP A 41 -5.21 2.29 -8.78
CA TRP A 41 -4.20 1.78 -7.88
C TRP A 41 -3.61 2.96 -7.10
N LEU A 42 -3.65 2.87 -5.78
CA LEU A 42 -3.13 3.91 -4.90
C LEU A 42 -1.99 3.33 -4.03
N PRO A 43 -0.86 4.04 -3.89
CA PRO A 43 0.22 3.62 -3.02
C PRO A 43 -0.23 3.57 -1.56
N VAL A 44 0.16 2.50 -0.88
CA VAL A 44 0.01 2.37 0.57
C VAL A 44 1.22 3.00 1.23
N ARG A 45 0.99 3.85 2.23
CA ARG A 45 2.02 4.55 2.99
C ARG A 45 1.99 4.09 4.44
N SER A 46 3.13 4.21 5.10
CA SER A 46 3.20 4.04 6.55
C SER A 46 3.27 5.41 7.22
N ARG A 47 2.89 5.51 8.49
CA ARG A 47 3.10 6.75 9.25
C ARG A 47 4.56 7.16 9.39
N ARG A 48 5.50 6.22 9.24
CA ARG A 48 6.94 6.46 9.39
C ARG A 48 7.61 6.93 8.10
N GLU A 49 7.05 6.59 6.94
CA GLU A 49 7.63 6.94 5.63
C GLU A 49 6.55 7.28 4.61
N GLN A 50 6.77 8.37 3.84
CA GLN A 50 5.86 8.83 2.77
C GLN A 50 5.60 7.79 1.68
N VAL A 51 6.38 6.71 1.56
CA VAL A 51 6.03 5.49 0.82
C VAL A 51 6.65 4.36 1.62
N GLY A 52 5.88 3.34 2.00
CA GLY A 52 6.45 2.16 2.65
C GLY A 52 7.31 1.42 1.62
N HIS A 53 8.63 1.49 1.75
CA HIS A 53 9.55 0.76 0.88
C HIS A 53 10.04 -0.47 1.65
N TRP A 54 9.69 -1.65 1.17
CA TRP A 54 10.19 -2.91 1.73
C TRP A 54 11.41 -3.36 0.94
N ARG A 55 12.52 -3.65 1.62
CA ARG A 55 13.71 -4.23 0.98
C ARG A 55 13.49 -5.68 0.54
N SER A 56 12.55 -6.38 1.15
CA SER A 56 12.14 -7.74 0.79
C SER A 56 10.65 -7.95 1.03
N LEU A 57 10.04 -8.85 0.27
CA LEU A 57 8.66 -9.31 0.43
C LEU A 57 8.56 -10.54 1.34
N THR A 58 9.66 -10.94 1.98
CA THR A 58 9.66 -12.05 2.91
C THR A 58 8.83 -11.67 4.14
N ALA A 59 7.68 -12.33 4.30
CA ALA A 59 7.00 -12.37 5.59
C ALA A 59 7.85 -13.23 6.53
N VAL A 60 8.24 -12.67 7.68
CA VAL A 60 8.89 -13.41 8.78
C VAL A 60 7.85 -13.67 9.85
#